data_AF-A0A672K2G4-F1
#
_entry.id   AF-A0A672K2G4-F1
#
_cell.length_a   1.000
_cell.length_b   1.000
_cell.length_c   1.000
_cell.angle_alpha   90.00
_cell.angle_beta   90.00
_cell.angle_gamma   90.00
#
_symmetry.space_group_name_H-M   'P 1'
#
loop_
_entity.id
_entity.type
_entity.pdbx_description
1 polymer ?
#
loop_
_entity_poly.entity_id
_entity_poly.type
_entity_poly.pdbx_seq_one_letter_code
_entity_poly.pdbx_strand_id
1 'polypeptide(L)'
;CVNKLHIFAFKPSWLRALSGGVGSSSVASPPLSPALPKYKLADYRYGREEMLALYVKDNVIPVDLHDKEFLPILQEEPLPPLALVPFTEEEQVRI
;
A
#
# COMPACT_ATOMS: atom_id res chain seq x y z
N CYS A 1 -7.83 -43.42 7.18
CA CYS A 1 -6.49 -42.83 7.38
C CYS A 1 -6.15 -41.98 6.17
N VAL A 2 -6.14 -40.64 6.29
CA VAL A 2 -5.42 -39.60 5.49
C VAL A 2 -6.27 -38.32 5.62
N ASN A 3 -6.35 -37.75 6.83
CA ASN A 3 -7.00 -36.46 7.07
C ASN A 3 -6.18 -35.66 8.10
N LYS A 4 -4.94 -35.34 7.75
CA LYS A 4 -4.07 -34.53 8.64
C LYS A 4 -2.98 -33.72 7.92
N LEU A 5 -3.14 -33.40 6.64
CA LEU A 5 -2.08 -32.72 5.87
C LEU A 5 -2.66 -31.67 4.92
N HIS A 6 -3.43 -30.70 5.43
CA HIS A 6 -3.73 -29.51 4.62
C HIS A 6 -4.03 -28.23 5.43
N ILE A 7 -3.27 -27.99 6.51
CA ILE A 7 -3.28 -26.69 7.22
C ILE A 7 -1.86 -26.12 7.41
N PHE A 8 -0.81 -26.91 7.17
CA PHE A 8 0.56 -26.55 7.56
C PHE A 8 1.25 -25.53 6.64
N ALA A 9 0.78 -25.38 5.39
CA ALA A 9 1.45 -24.54 4.39
C ALA A 9 1.09 -23.04 4.47
N PHE A 10 0.05 -22.66 5.22
CA PHE A 10 -0.44 -21.26 5.26
C PHE A 10 0.07 -20.44 6.45
N LYS A 11 0.94 -21.00 7.29
CA LYS A 11 1.51 -20.26 8.43
C LYS A 11 2.86 -19.64 8.08
N PRO A 12 3.10 -18.37 8.45
CA PRO A 12 4.40 -17.73 8.24
C PRO A 12 5.51 -18.49 8.99
N SER A 13 6.74 -18.38 8.50
CA SER A 13 7.88 -19.27 8.85
C SER A 13 8.15 -19.41 10.36
N TRP A 14 7.98 -18.34 11.14
CA TRP A 14 8.13 -18.33 12.60
C TRP A 14 7.19 -19.30 13.33
N LEU A 15 5.98 -19.52 12.83
CA LEU A 15 5.02 -20.46 13.41
C LEU A 15 5.30 -21.92 13.05
N ARG A 16 5.99 -22.18 11.92
CA ARG A 16 6.41 -23.53 11.54
C ARG A 16 7.52 -24.06 12.44
N ALA A 17 8.44 -23.18 12.86
CA ALA A 17 9.56 -23.52 13.73
C ALA A 17 9.13 -24.10 15.09
N LEU A 18 7.91 -23.77 15.55
CA LEU A 18 7.38 -24.22 16.84
C LEU A 18 6.65 -25.58 16.77
N SER A 19 6.33 -26.08 15.58
CA SER A 19 5.49 -27.27 15.43
C SER A 19 6.26 -28.55 15.09
N GLY A 20 7.59 -28.47 14.93
CA GLY A 20 8.48 -29.63 14.85
C GLY A 20 8.91 -30.05 16.25
N GLY A 21 8.12 -30.88 16.92
CA GLY A 21 8.42 -31.32 18.29
C GLY A 21 9.61 -32.29 18.37
N VAL A 22 10.56 -32.00 19.27
CA VAL A 22 11.10 -32.88 20.33
C VAL A 22 12.19 -32.10 21.10
N GLY A 23 12.00 -31.93 22.41
CA GLY A 23 13.09 -31.65 23.36
C GLY A 23 13.19 -30.22 23.89
N SER A 24 12.61 -29.99 25.08
CA SER A 24 13.08 -29.09 26.15
C SER A 24 13.57 -27.68 25.77
N SER A 25 12.76 -26.67 26.04
CA SER A 25 13.11 -25.52 26.91
C SER A 25 12.16 -24.32 26.69
N SER A 26 11.61 -23.84 27.80
CA SER A 26 11.09 -22.48 28.04
C SER A 26 10.25 -21.80 26.95
N VAL A 27 8.94 -21.72 27.20
CA VAL A 27 8.08 -20.66 26.68
C VAL A 27 8.56 -19.33 27.27
N ALA A 28 9.54 -18.69 26.64
CA ALA A 28 9.86 -17.30 26.91
C ALA A 28 9.03 -16.45 25.95
N SER A 29 7.96 -15.85 26.46
CA SER A 29 7.25 -14.77 25.76
C SER A 29 8.28 -13.74 25.29
N PRO A 30 8.18 -13.18 24.07
CA PRO A 30 9.03 -12.05 23.72
C PRO A 30 8.84 -10.97 24.79
N PRO A 31 9.92 -10.35 25.29
CA PRO A 31 9.79 -9.32 26.30
C PRO A 31 8.81 -8.26 25.79
N LEU A 32 7.90 -7.80 26.65
CA LEU A 32 7.04 -6.66 26.35
C LEU A 32 7.94 -5.56 25.84
N SER A 33 7.84 -5.23 24.54
CA SER A 33 8.68 -4.20 23.95
C SER A 33 8.48 -2.94 24.79
N PRO A 34 9.57 -2.25 25.21
CA PRO A 34 9.46 -1.00 25.96
C PRO A 34 8.45 -0.13 25.24
N ALA A 35 7.50 0.46 25.95
CA ALA A 35 6.48 1.33 25.38
C ALA A 35 7.19 2.48 24.64
N LEU A 36 7.44 2.28 23.35
CA LEU A 36 8.15 3.22 22.52
C LEU A 36 7.35 4.52 22.55
N PRO A 37 7.99 5.68 22.75
CA PRO A 37 7.32 6.95 22.64
C PRO A 37 6.53 6.97 21.34
N LYS A 38 5.23 7.30 21.39
CA LYS A 38 4.42 7.50 20.18
C LYS A 38 5.11 8.60 19.38
N TYR A 39 5.91 8.21 18.39
CA TYR A 39 6.62 9.16 17.54
C TYR A 39 5.59 10.08 16.90
N LYS A 40 5.80 11.40 17.04
CA LYS A 40 4.87 12.36 16.46
C LYS A 40 4.85 12.15 14.97
N LEU A 41 3.66 11.82 14.50
CA LEU A 41 3.33 11.87 13.11
C LEU A 41 3.39 13.35 12.67
N ALA A 42 4.04 13.68 11.53
CA ALA A 42 3.83 14.90 10.75
C ALA A 42 2.34 15.23 10.65
N ASP A 43 2.02 16.52 10.76
CA ASP A 43 0.66 17.01 10.96
C ASP A 43 -0.22 16.85 9.72
N TYR A 44 0.39 16.91 8.53
CA TYR A 44 -0.31 16.71 7.24
C TYR A 44 0.20 15.45 6.56
N ARG A 45 -0.59 14.38 6.62
CA ARG A 45 -0.36 13.15 5.87
C ARG A 45 -1.66 12.72 5.22
N TYR A 46 -1.56 12.38 3.95
CA TYR A 46 -2.67 11.88 3.16
C TYR A 46 -2.22 10.57 2.51
N GLY A 47 -2.91 9.48 2.82
CA GLY A 47 -2.79 8.21 2.11
C GLY A 47 -3.36 8.31 0.70
N ARG A 48 -3.21 7.25 -0.09
CA ARG A 48 -3.69 7.20 -1.49
C ARG A 48 -5.17 7.55 -1.60
N GLU A 49 -6.03 6.85 -0.85
CA GLU A 49 -7.49 7.08 -0.93
C GLU A 49 -7.90 8.46 -0.40
N GLU A 50 -7.20 8.97 0.63
CA GLU A 50 -7.44 10.32 1.16
C GLU A 50 -7.08 11.39 0.12
N MET A 51 -5.96 11.22 -0.60
CA MET A 51 -5.56 12.13 -1.68
C MET A 51 -6.58 12.09 -2.83
N LEU A 52 -7.01 10.89 -3.24
CA LEU A 52 -8.02 10.75 -4.30
C LEU A 52 -9.37 11.34 -3.91
N ALA A 53 -9.77 11.25 -2.64
CA ALA A 53 -11.00 11.85 -2.14
C ALA A 53 -10.98 13.39 -2.18
N LEU A 54 -9.80 14.01 -2.21
CA LEU A 54 -9.64 15.47 -2.32
C LEU A 54 -9.67 15.97 -3.77
N TYR A 55 -9.72 15.08 -4.77
CA TYR A 55 -9.75 15.49 -6.18
C TYR A 55 -11.06 16.20 -6.55
N VAL A 56 -10.94 17.37 -7.16
CA VAL A 56 -12.04 18.15 -7.73
C VAL A 56 -11.92 18.14 -9.25
N LYS A 57 -13.01 17.83 -9.96
CA LYS A 57 -12.99 17.64 -11.42
C LYS A 57 -12.79 18.95 -12.20
N ASP A 58 -13.37 20.05 -11.71
CA ASP A 58 -13.37 21.34 -12.39
C ASP A 58 -12.24 22.22 -11.84
N ASN A 59 -11.01 21.92 -12.25
CA ASN A 59 -9.85 22.74 -11.88
C ASN A 59 -9.50 23.69 -13.02
N VAL A 60 -9.43 24.98 -12.68
CA VAL A 60 -8.86 26.00 -13.56
C VAL A 60 -7.37 25.70 -13.75
N ILE A 61 -6.89 25.80 -14.99
CA ILE A 61 -5.46 25.65 -15.29
C ILE A 61 -4.69 26.73 -14.50
N PRO A 62 -3.70 26.35 -13.67
CA PRO A 62 -2.84 27.32 -13.00
C PRO A 62 -2.18 28.27 -14.00
N VAL A 63 -2.14 29.56 -13.68
CA VAL A 63 -1.61 30.60 -14.59
C VAL A 63 -0.18 30.31 -15.05
N ASP A 64 0.63 29.74 -14.18
CA ASP A 64 2.03 29.41 -14.43
C ASP A 64 2.20 28.35 -15.54
N LEU A 65 1.17 27.53 -15.80
CA LEU A 65 1.22 26.51 -16.86
C LEU A 65 0.92 27.08 -18.27
N HIS A 66 0.52 28.34 -18.39
CA HIS A 66 0.35 29.00 -19.69
C HIS A 66 1.66 29.49 -20.32
N ASP A 67 2.79 29.38 -19.60
CA ASP A 67 4.10 29.75 -20.13
C ASP A 67 4.49 28.86 -21.32
N LYS A 68 5.16 29.46 -22.30
CA LYS A 68 5.55 28.80 -23.56
C LYS A 68 6.40 27.55 -23.35
N GLU A 69 7.12 27.50 -22.24
CA GLU A 69 7.96 26.37 -21.85
C GLU A 69 7.14 25.13 -21.48
N PHE A 70 5.92 25.32 -20.97
CA PHE A 70 5.02 24.25 -20.55
C PHE A 70 3.95 23.89 -21.58
N LEU A 71 3.74 24.70 -22.62
CA LEU A 71 2.78 24.39 -23.70
C LEU A 71 2.93 22.98 -24.30
N PRO A 72 4.14 22.42 -24.53
CA PRO A 72 4.27 21.07 -25.08
C PRO A 72 3.74 19.96 -24.17
N ILE A 73 3.63 20.21 -22.86
CA ILE A 73 3.14 19.27 -21.85
C ILE A 73 1.79 19.69 -21.25
N LEU A 74 1.23 20.82 -21.71
CA LEU A 74 -0.02 21.34 -21.22
C LEU A 74 -1.15 20.47 -21.75
N GLN A 75 -1.92 19.92 -20.82
CA GLN A 75 -3.17 19.22 -21.11
C GLN A 75 -4.33 20.22 -20.92
N GLU A 76 -5.01 20.57 -22.01
CA GLU A 76 -6.10 21.57 -21.98
C GLU A 76 -7.32 21.07 -21.19
N GLU A 77 -7.69 19.80 -21.37
CA GLU A 77 -8.81 19.18 -20.65
C GLU A 77 -8.30 18.42 -19.42
N PRO A 78 -8.70 18.79 -18.19
CA PRO A 78 -8.23 18.13 -16.98
C PRO A 78 -8.65 16.65 -16.97
N LEU A 79 -7.66 15.76 -16.93
CA LEU A 79 -7.89 14.32 -16.83
C LEU A 79 -8.09 13.88 -15.37
N PRO A 80 -8.92 12.86 -15.10
CA PRO A 80 -9.03 12.27 -13.78
C PRO A 80 -7.74 11.52 -13.40
N PRO A 81 -7.45 11.35 -12.10
CA PRO A 81 -6.35 10.50 -11.65
C PRO A 81 -6.49 9.08 -12.23
N LEU A 82 -5.41 8.53 -12.81
CA LEU A 82 -5.41 7.17 -13.42
C LEU A 82 -5.82 6.08 -12.42
N ALA A 83 -5.63 6.32 -11.13
CA ALA A 83 -6.13 5.46 -10.05
C ALA A 83 -7.65 5.22 -10.07
N LEU A 84 -8.43 6.12 -10.68
CA LEU A 84 -9.87 6.05 -10.85
C LEU A 84 -10.28 5.50 -12.22
N VAL A 85 -9.32 5.30 -13.12
CA VAL A 85 -9.54 4.81 -14.47
C VAL A 85 -9.24 3.31 -14.49
N PRO A 86 -10.19 2.46 -14.93
CA PRO A 86 -9.90 1.03 -15.10
C PRO A 86 -8.86 0.85 -16.20
N PHE A 87 -8.06 -0.20 -16.12
CA PHE A 87 -7.05 -0.47 -17.12
C PHE A 87 -7.67 -0.80 -18.49
N THR A 88 -6.96 -0.38 -19.53
CA THR A 88 -7.23 -0.81 -20.90
C THR A 88 -6.73 -2.24 -21.15
N GLU A 89 -7.21 -2.88 -22.21
CA GLU A 89 -6.79 -4.24 -22.56
C GLU A 89 -5.27 -4.31 -22.83
N GLU A 90 -4.72 -3.27 -23.47
CA GLU A 90 -3.30 -3.16 -23.80
C GLU A 90 -2.42 -3.04 -22.55
N GLU A 91 -2.91 -2.33 -21.52
CA GLU A 91 -2.23 -2.21 -20.24
C GLU A 91 -2.29 -3.52 -19.46
N GLN A 92 -3.43 -4.19 -19.42
CA GLN A 92 -3.61 -5.43 -18.67
C GLN A 92 -2.73 -6.57 -19.21
N VAL A 93 -2.42 -6.60 -20.51
CA VAL A 93 -1.55 -7.62 -21.11
C VAL A 93 -0.07 -7.43 -20.73
N ARG A 94 0.33 -6.23 -20.29
CA ARG A 94 1.74 -5.88 -20.00
C ARG A 94 2.09 -5.89 -18.51
N ILE A 95 1.13 -6.15 -17.63
CA ILE A 95 1.27 -6.18 -16.17
C ILE A 95 1.17 -7.63 -15.69
#